data_AF-A0A1V5SRV6-F1
#
_entry.id   AF-A0A1V5SRV6-F1
#
_cell.length_a   1.000
_cell.length_b   1.000
_cell.length_c   1.000
_cell.angle_alpha   90.00
_cell.angle_beta   90.00
_cell.angle_gamma   90.00
#
_symmetry.space_group_name_H-M   'P 1'
#
loop_
_entity.id
_entity.type
_entity.pdbx_description
1 polymer ?
#
loop_
_entity_poly.entity_id
_entity_poly.type
_entity_poly.pdbx_seq_one_letter_code
_entity_poly.pdbx_strand_id
1 'polypeptide(L)'
;MNPNRRRRFFINKPLQVRYMLVVTLPLLALCCITIFGIYIGIWGGVLGAFSNEEMRNDMLTASRMVEYEQARYQPAKQGPSLLSLFRETEKLSLRQREVFREILNDTNRDLAWKLILLLILIGWGTIYASHKIAGPLYRFSRTFEDIEKGNYRTRIFLRKGDEGHPVAKELNDALVSTDRLLSDIKNASRDPDTLQALSRIKEKLETIKTSADV
;
A
#
# COMPACT_ATOMS: atom_id res chain seq x y z
N MET A 1 -25.03 29.82 -14.20
CA MET A 1 -25.29 29.30 -12.84
C MET A 1 -24.48 28.03 -12.64
N ASN A 2 -23.37 28.08 -11.92
CA ASN A 2 -22.60 26.89 -11.55
C ASN A 2 -23.26 26.28 -10.31
N PRO A 3 -23.93 25.11 -10.39
CA PRO A 3 -24.47 24.50 -9.20
C PRO A 3 -23.27 24.04 -8.37
N ASN A 4 -23.26 24.54 -7.14
CA ASN A 4 -22.27 24.30 -6.12
C ASN A 4 -22.09 22.78 -5.90
N ARG A 5 -21.21 22.16 -6.69
CA ARG A 5 -20.99 20.71 -6.73
C ARG A 5 -20.14 20.35 -5.51
N ARG A 6 -20.76 20.37 -4.33
CA ARG A 6 -20.12 20.02 -3.05
C ARG A 6 -19.46 18.66 -3.22
N ARG A 7 -18.14 18.63 -3.37
CA ARG A 7 -17.35 17.41 -3.46
C ARG A 7 -17.28 16.78 -2.07
N ARG A 8 -18.38 16.13 -1.64
CA ARG A 8 -18.34 15.29 -0.43
C ARG A 8 -17.43 14.10 -0.71
N PHE A 9 -16.21 14.19 -0.21
CA PHE A 9 -15.17 13.17 -0.41
C PHE A 9 -15.57 11.84 0.25
N PHE A 10 -16.21 11.94 1.41
CA PHE A 10 -16.79 10.84 2.18
C PHE A 10 -18.32 10.90 2.10
N ILE A 11 -18.95 9.87 1.55
CA ILE A 11 -20.42 9.76 1.48
C ILE A 11 -20.93 8.80 2.55
N ASN A 12 -20.26 7.65 2.76
CA ASN A 12 -20.54 6.70 3.82
C ASN A 12 -19.24 6.27 4.53
N LYS A 13 -18.99 6.86 5.70
CA LYS A 13 -17.74 6.65 6.46
C LYS A 13 -17.53 5.19 6.90
N PRO A 14 -18.50 4.47 7.50
CA PRO A 14 -18.24 3.11 8.00
C PRO A 14 -17.92 2.09 6.89
N LEU A 15 -18.62 2.12 5.75
CA LEU A 15 -18.33 1.19 4.65
C LEU A 15 -16.94 1.48 4.05
N GLN A 16 -16.64 2.76 3.84
CA GLN A 16 -15.38 3.18 3.26
C GLN A 16 -14.19 2.85 4.18
N VAL A 17 -14.35 3.03 5.49
CA VAL A 17 -13.35 2.67 6.50
C VAL A 17 -13.17 1.15 6.61
N ARG A 18 -14.25 0.37 6.57
CA ARG A 18 -14.15 -1.10 6.65
C ARG A 18 -13.35 -1.67 5.49
N TYR A 19 -13.68 -1.29 4.26
CA TYR A 19 -12.91 -1.73 3.08
C TYR A 19 -11.49 -1.18 3.07
N MET A 20 -11.31 0.06 3.53
CA MET A 20 -9.98 0.64 3.67
C MET A 20 -9.12 -0.18 4.60
N LEU A 21 -9.58 -0.50 5.81
CA LEU A 21 -8.84 -1.31 6.77
C LEU A 21 -8.55 -2.73 6.26
N VAL A 22 -9.53 -3.38 5.65
CA VAL A 22 -9.38 -4.75 5.12
C VAL A 22 -8.30 -4.82 4.04
N VAL A 23 -8.16 -3.78 3.20
CA VAL A 23 -7.13 -3.73 2.16
C VAL A 23 -5.79 -3.21 2.71
N THR A 24 -5.82 -2.20 3.59
CA THR A 24 -4.60 -1.53 4.06
C THR A 24 -3.83 -2.35 5.07
N LEU A 25 -4.50 -3.03 6.01
CA LEU A 25 -3.85 -3.80 7.07
C LEU A 25 -2.97 -4.95 6.54
N PRO A 26 -3.42 -5.84 5.64
CA PRO A 26 -2.56 -6.90 5.13
C PRO A 26 -1.41 -6.35 4.29
N LEU A 27 -1.62 -5.25 3.54
CA LEU A 27 -0.55 -4.63 2.77
C LEU A 27 0.52 -4.03 3.69
N LEU A 28 0.12 -3.32 4.75
CA LEU A 28 1.04 -2.81 5.76
C LEU A 28 1.79 -3.94 6.48
N ALA A 29 1.12 -5.06 6.79
CA ALA A 29 1.78 -6.22 7.37
C ALA A 29 2.85 -6.80 6.45
N LEU A 30 2.57 -6.93 5.15
CA LEU A 30 3.55 -7.36 4.14
C LEU A 30 4.74 -6.39 4.06
N CYS A 31 4.47 -5.08 4.11
CA CYS A 31 5.52 -4.06 4.15
C CYS A 31 6.37 -4.17 5.42
N CYS A 32 5.78 -4.39 6.59
CA CYS A 32 6.51 -4.59 7.82
C CYS A 32 7.41 -5.84 7.76
N ILE A 33 6.91 -6.95 7.20
CA ILE A 33 7.68 -8.19 7.03
C ILE A 33 8.88 -7.96 6.10
N THR A 34 8.67 -7.28 4.97
CA THR A 34 9.76 -6.97 4.03
C THR A 34 10.80 -6.02 4.63
N ILE A 35 10.37 -4.99 5.34
CA ILE A 35 11.27 -4.08 6.08
C ILE A 35 12.08 -4.84 7.13
N PHE A 36 11.44 -5.72 7.90
CA PHE A 36 12.09 -6.54 8.90
C PHE A 36 13.13 -7.50 8.28
N GLY A 37 12.80 -8.12 7.14
CA GLY A 37 13.73 -8.96 6.40
C GLY A 37 14.95 -8.19 5.90
N ILE A 38 14.76 -6.99 5.35
CA ILE A 38 15.86 -6.11 4.93
C ILE A 38 16.74 -5.73 6.13
N TYR A 39 16.14 -5.37 7.27
CA TYR A 39 16.86 -5.04 8.49
C TYR A 39 17.75 -6.19 8.94
N ILE A 40 17.22 -7.42 9.03
CA ILE A 40 18.01 -8.60 9.37
C ILE A 40 19.12 -8.84 8.34
N GLY A 41 18.84 -8.70 7.05
CA GLY A 41 19.83 -8.91 5.98
C GLY A 41 21.01 -7.94 6.06
N ILE A 42 20.75 -6.64 6.28
CA ILE A 42 21.79 -5.63 6.46
C ILE A 42 22.67 -5.99 7.67
N TRP A 43 22.06 -6.33 8.81
CA TRP A 43 22.81 -6.71 10.00
C TRP A 43 23.59 -8.01 9.86
N GLY A 44 23.04 -9.01 9.15
CA GLY A 44 23.75 -10.23 8.81
C GLY A 44 25.00 -9.95 7.97
N GLY A 45 24.91 -9.05 6.99
CA GLY A 45 26.06 -8.62 6.18
C GLY A 45 27.12 -7.87 6.99
N VAL A 46 26.70 -6.93 7.86
CA VAL A 46 27.62 -6.22 8.77
C VAL A 46 28.34 -7.21 9.69
N LEU A 47 27.60 -8.07 10.39
CA LEU A 47 28.18 -9.05 11.30
C LEU A 47 29.16 -9.99 10.57
N GLY A 48 28.80 -10.42 9.35
CA GLY A 48 29.65 -11.24 8.49
C GLY A 48 30.99 -10.56 8.15
N ALA A 49 30.95 -9.30 7.70
CA ALA A 49 32.15 -8.53 7.37
C ALA A 49 33.09 -8.35 8.57
N PHE A 50 32.54 -8.19 9.79
CA PHE A 50 33.33 -8.07 11.02
C PHE A 50 33.80 -9.41 11.60
N SER A 51 33.18 -10.52 11.21
CA SER A 51 33.58 -11.87 11.64
C SER A 51 34.67 -12.52 10.77
N ASN A 52 34.98 -11.91 9.62
CA ASN A 52 35.90 -12.50 8.65
C ASN A 52 37.35 -12.53 9.15
N GLU A 53 37.96 -13.71 9.00
CA GLU A 53 39.34 -14.03 9.36
C GLU A 53 40.36 -13.12 8.66
N GLU A 54 40.02 -12.64 7.46
CA GLU A 54 40.83 -11.75 6.64
C GLU A 54 41.03 -10.38 7.29
N MET A 55 39.98 -9.73 7.80
CA MET A 55 40.12 -8.43 8.48
C MET A 55 40.92 -8.55 9.78
N ARG A 56 40.79 -9.68 10.48
CA ARG A 56 41.62 -9.99 11.65
C ARG A 56 43.10 -10.12 11.27
N ASN A 57 43.39 -10.80 10.17
CA ASN A 57 44.76 -10.98 9.67
C ASN A 57 45.36 -9.69 9.10
N ASP A 58 44.57 -8.85 8.44
CA ASP A 58 44.99 -7.54 7.95
C ASP A 58 45.38 -6.61 9.10
N MET A 59 44.58 -6.57 10.18
CA MET A 59 44.94 -5.79 11.36
C MET A 59 46.22 -6.30 12.04
N LEU A 60 46.42 -7.62 12.11
CA LEU A 60 47.65 -8.23 12.64
C LEU A 60 48.87 -7.95 11.76
N THR A 61 48.67 -7.86 10.44
CA THR A 61 49.74 -7.54 9.50
C THR A 61 50.13 -6.07 9.58
N ALA A 62 49.13 -5.18 9.60
CA ALA A 62 49.33 -3.76 9.79
C ALA A 62 50.02 -3.44 11.12
N SER A 63 49.63 -4.11 12.21
CA SER A 63 50.29 -3.93 13.51
C SER A 63 51.76 -4.35 13.45
N ARG A 64 52.06 -5.51 12.86
CA ARG A 64 53.44 -5.98 12.69
C ARG A 64 54.28 -5.01 11.85
N MET A 65 53.75 -4.47 10.76
CA MET A 65 54.47 -3.51 9.92
C MET A 65 54.87 -2.25 10.69
N VAL A 66 53.98 -1.72 11.53
CA VAL A 66 54.28 -0.56 12.38
C VAL A 66 55.36 -0.88 13.41
N GLU A 67 55.33 -2.06 14.03
CA GLU A 67 56.38 -2.51 14.95
C GLU A 67 57.75 -2.60 14.25
N TYR A 68 57.78 -3.19 13.05
CA TYR A 68 59.01 -3.28 12.24
C TYR A 68 59.54 -1.91 11.84
N GLU A 69 58.66 -0.98 11.45
CA GLU A 69 59.04 0.38 11.09
C GLU A 69 59.61 1.13 12.29
N GLN A 70 58.97 1.04 13.46
CA GLN A 70 59.47 1.63 14.71
C GLN A 70 60.83 1.05 15.13
N ALA A 71 61.00 -0.27 15.02
CA ALA A 71 62.26 -0.95 15.33
C ALA A 71 63.41 -0.54 14.37
N ARG A 72 63.09 -0.13 13.14
CA ARG A 72 64.07 0.28 12.13
C ARG A 72 64.65 1.67 12.40
N TYR A 73 63.93 2.56 13.07
CA TYR A 73 64.36 3.96 13.30
C TYR A 73 64.89 4.24 14.72
N GLN A 74 64.68 3.36 15.72
CA GLN A 74 65.21 3.54 17.08
C GLN A 74 65.81 2.25 17.66
N PRO A 75 67.12 1.99 17.50
CA PRO A 75 67.79 0.97 18.30
C PRO A 75 68.13 1.60 19.67
N ALA A 76 67.61 1.01 20.74
CA ALA A 76 67.97 1.32 22.14
C ALA A 76 67.41 2.61 22.76
N LYS A 77 66.10 2.60 23.06
CA LYS A 77 65.64 2.99 24.41
C LYS A 77 64.60 1.96 24.85
N GLN A 78 64.77 1.43 26.07
CA GLN A 78 63.74 0.65 26.76
C GLN A 78 62.55 1.57 27.06
N GLY A 79 61.75 1.87 26.03
CA GLY A 79 60.41 2.43 26.13
C GLY A 79 59.38 1.32 26.32
N PRO A 80 58.12 1.65 26.66
CA PRO A 80 57.11 0.67 27.05
C PRO A 80 57.00 -0.43 26.00
N SER A 81 57.16 -1.70 26.41
CA SER A 81 57.11 -2.84 25.50
C SER A 81 55.75 -2.92 24.81
N LEU A 82 55.71 -3.35 23.55
CA LEU A 82 54.48 -3.57 22.79
C LEU A 82 53.48 -4.51 23.49
N LEU A 83 53.94 -5.33 24.44
CA LEU A 83 53.09 -6.13 25.34
C LEU A 83 52.16 -5.25 26.21
N SER A 84 52.54 -4.01 26.51
CA SER A 84 51.67 -2.99 27.13
C SER A 84 50.68 -2.37 26.13
N LEU A 85 51.05 -2.22 24.86
CA LEU A 85 50.12 -1.96 23.75
C LEU A 85 49.15 -3.14 23.55
N PHE A 86 49.52 -4.37 23.91
CA PHE A 86 48.61 -5.53 23.97
C PHE A 86 47.71 -5.55 25.22
N ARG A 87 48.13 -5.00 26.36
CA ARG A 87 47.18 -4.64 27.44
C ARG A 87 46.21 -3.54 26.98
N GLU A 88 46.69 -2.70 26.07
CA GLU A 88 45.87 -1.81 25.26
C GLU A 88 45.15 -2.54 24.13
N THR A 89 45.44 -3.78 23.73
CA THR A 89 44.63 -4.55 22.77
C THR A 89 43.37 -5.13 23.40
N GLU A 90 43.38 -5.38 24.72
CA GLU A 90 42.16 -5.56 25.50
C GLU A 90 41.34 -4.25 25.50
N LYS A 91 42.02 -3.09 25.52
CA LYS A 91 41.43 -1.77 25.28
C LYS A 91 41.17 -1.44 23.80
N LEU A 92 41.78 -2.11 22.82
CA LEU A 92 41.40 -2.06 21.41
C LEU A 92 40.14 -2.87 21.24
N SER A 93 39.93 -3.96 21.98
CA SER A 93 38.63 -4.60 22.02
C SER A 93 37.57 -3.62 22.55
N LEU A 94 37.90 -2.78 23.54
CA LEU A 94 37.00 -1.72 24.04
C LEU A 94 36.81 -0.60 23.02
N ARG A 95 37.88 -0.12 22.37
CA ARG A 95 37.83 0.95 21.37
C ARG A 95 37.19 0.50 20.05
N GLN A 96 37.41 -0.75 19.64
CA GLN A 96 36.70 -1.40 18.54
C GLN A 96 35.23 -1.62 18.91
N ARG A 97 34.92 -1.99 20.15
CA ARG A 97 33.53 -2.05 20.64
C ARG A 97 32.88 -0.66 20.66
N GLU A 98 33.63 0.39 20.98
CA GLU A 98 33.16 1.78 20.96
C GLU A 98 32.92 2.26 19.53
N VAL A 99 33.89 2.10 18.63
CA VAL A 99 33.75 2.43 17.19
C VAL A 99 32.62 1.60 16.56
N PHE A 100 32.53 0.32 16.90
CA PHE A 100 31.43 -0.53 16.46
C PHE A 100 30.10 -0.02 17.00
N ARG A 101 29.98 0.26 18.32
CA ARG A 101 28.76 0.83 18.90
C ARG A 101 28.38 2.19 18.30
N GLU A 102 29.36 3.01 17.95
CA GLU A 102 29.15 4.30 17.30
C GLU A 102 28.60 4.10 15.88
N ILE A 103 29.25 3.24 15.08
CA ILE A 103 28.76 2.83 13.75
C ILE A 103 27.36 2.21 13.86
N LEU A 104 27.12 1.34 14.84
CA LEU A 104 25.82 0.71 15.10
C LEU A 104 24.74 1.76 15.36
N ASN A 105 25.00 2.69 16.28
CA ASN A 105 24.04 3.71 16.68
C ASN A 105 23.77 4.71 15.57
N ASP A 106 24.80 5.11 14.82
CA ASP A 106 24.67 6.01 13.68
C ASP A 106 23.90 5.37 12.53
N THR A 107 24.23 4.11 12.21
CA THR A 107 23.51 3.33 11.20
C THR A 107 22.07 3.10 11.61
N ASN A 108 21.81 2.73 12.87
CA ASN A 108 20.46 2.48 13.36
C ASN A 108 19.61 3.76 13.36
N ARG A 109 20.19 4.92 13.72
CA ARG A 109 19.51 6.22 13.67
C ARG A 109 19.14 6.61 12.23
N ASP A 110 20.06 6.45 11.29
CA ASP A 110 19.84 6.74 9.87
C ASP A 110 18.79 5.79 9.26
N LEU A 111 18.90 4.49 9.54
CA LEU A 111 17.91 3.49 9.12
C LEU A 111 16.52 3.76 9.71
N ALA A 112 16.44 4.11 10.99
CA ALA A 112 15.16 4.40 11.65
C ALA A 112 14.44 5.56 10.99
N TRP A 113 15.14 6.65 10.66
CA TRP A 113 14.53 7.79 9.96
C TRP A 113 14.04 7.40 8.56
N LYS A 114 14.86 6.68 7.78
CA LYS A 114 14.47 6.16 6.44
C LYS A 114 13.25 5.24 6.53
N LEU A 115 13.19 4.39 7.55
CA LEU A 115 12.09 3.47 7.80
C LEU A 115 10.80 4.22 8.16
N ILE A 116 10.88 5.23 9.02
CA ILE A 116 9.73 6.10 9.34
C ILE A 116 9.21 6.78 8.08
N LEU A 117 10.09 7.40 7.28
CA LEU A 117 9.71 8.05 6.03
C LEU A 117 9.05 7.05 5.06
N LEU A 118 9.62 5.86 4.93
CA LEU A 118 9.06 4.79 4.10
C LEU A 118 7.66 4.36 4.58
N LEU A 119 7.46 4.14 5.88
CA LEU A 119 6.16 3.78 6.45
C LEU A 119 5.11 4.87 6.20
N ILE A 120 5.47 6.15 6.31
CA ILE A 120 4.58 7.27 5.99
C ILE A 120 4.19 7.23 4.51
N LEU A 121 5.15 7.09 3.59
CA LEU A 121 4.89 7.02 2.15
C LEU A 121 4.00 5.83 1.78
N ILE A 122 4.26 4.66 2.36
CA ILE A 122 3.46 3.45 2.16
C ILE A 122 2.04 3.65 2.72
N GLY A 123 1.92 4.12 3.95
CA GLY A 123 0.62 4.38 4.58
C GLY A 123 -0.21 5.38 3.76
N TRP A 124 0.41 6.47 3.33
CA TRP A 124 -0.21 7.45 2.44
C TRP A 124 -0.66 6.85 1.11
N GLY A 125 0.23 6.12 0.43
CA GLY A 125 -0.07 5.48 -0.85
C GLY A 125 -1.21 4.46 -0.75
N THR A 126 -1.25 3.71 0.35
CA THR A 126 -2.28 2.70 0.58
C THR A 126 -3.65 3.33 0.82
N ILE A 127 -3.72 4.38 1.64
CA ILE A 127 -4.96 5.14 1.86
C ILE A 127 -5.45 5.75 0.54
N TYR A 128 -4.55 6.36 -0.22
CA TYR A 128 -4.85 6.95 -1.52
C TYR A 128 -5.43 5.92 -2.51
N ALA A 129 -4.77 4.76 -2.64
CA ALA A 129 -5.23 3.68 -3.51
C ALA A 129 -6.60 3.14 -3.08
N SER A 130 -6.80 2.93 -1.77
CA SER A 130 -8.06 2.40 -1.25
C SER A 130 -9.26 3.32 -1.51
N HIS A 131 -9.06 4.64 -1.41
CA HIS A 131 -10.13 5.60 -1.67
C HIS A 131 -10.65 5.58 -3.12
N LYS A 132 -9.80 5.23 -4.10
CA LYS A 132 -10.21 5.13 -5.51
C LYS A 132 -11.19 3.99 -5.79
N ILE A 133 -11.25 2.99 -4.91
CA ILE A 133 -12.09 1.79 -5.07
C ILE A 133 -13.32 1.87 -4.16
N ALA A 134 -13.13 2.24 -2.90
CA ALA A 134 -14.21 2.24 -1.92
C ALA A 134 -15.30 3.29 -2.22
N GLY A 135 -14.92 4.42 -2.84
CA GLY A 135 -15.87 5.45 -3.28
C GLY A 135 -16.84 4.95 -4.35
N PRO A 136 -16.35 4.41 -5.47
CA PRO A 136 -17.18 3.77 -6.49
C PRO A 136 -18.07 2.66 -5.97
N LEU A 137 -17.53 1.76 -5.16
CA LEU A 137 -18.30 0.63 -4.63
C LEU A 137 -19.54 1.08 -3.86
N TYR A 138 -19.39 2.15 -3.05
CA TYR A 138 -20.53 2.76 -2.38
C TYR A 138 -21.56 3.37 -3.36
N ARG A 139 -21.12 3.98 -4.46
CA ARG A 139 -22.02 4.51 -5.50
C ARG A 139 -22.80 3.39 -6.20
N PHE A 140 -22.15 2.26 -6.49
CA PHE A 140 -22.84 1.08 -7.02
C PHE A 140 -23.90 0.57 -6.05
N SER A 141 -23.53 0.32 -4.79
CA SER A 141 -24.47 -0.14 -3.75
C SER A 141 -25.69 0.77 -3.61
N ARG A 142 -25.50 2.09 -3.56
CA ARG A 142 -26.62 3.03 -3.48
C ARG A 142 -27.51 3.01 -4.72
N THR A 143 -26.93 2.79 -5.89
CA THR A 143 -27.71 2.69 -7.14
C THR A 143 -28.52 1.39 -7.14
N PHE A 144 -27.95 0.28 -6.67
CA PHE A 144 -28.69 -0.97 -6.47
C PHE A 144 -29.84 -0.80 -5.49
N GLU A 145 -29.65 -0.13 -4.36
CA GLU A 145 -30.73 0.19 -3.43
C GLU A 145 -31.85 1.04 -4.08
N ASP A 146 -31.50 1.99 -4.96
CA ASP A 146 -32.48 2.78 -5.71
C ASP A 146 -33.25 1.91 -6.71
N ILE A 147 -32.57 0.98 -7.39
CA ILE A 147 -33.17 0.03 -8.33
C ILE A 147 -34.13 -0.92 -7.60
N GLU A 148 -33.74 -1.47 -6.45
CA GLU A 148 -34.58 -2.32 -5.61
C GLU A 148 -35.86 -1.60 -5.16
N LYS A 149 -35.80 -0.28 -4.96
CA LYS A 149 -36.96 0.57 -4.65
C LYS A 149 -37.80 0.94 -5.89
N GLY A 150 -37.46 0.42 -7.06
CA GLY A 150 -38.15 0.66 -8.33
C GLY A 150 -37.73 1.94 -9.06
N ASN A 151 -36.66 2.62 -8.64
CA ASN A 151 -36.14 3.80 -9.33
C ASN A 151 -35.13 3.43 -10.42
N TYR A 152 -35.63 3.05 -11.60
CA TYR A 152 -34.79 2.71 -12.76
C TYR A 152 -34.24 3.94 -13.52
N ARG A 153 -34.57 5.17 -13.11
CA ARG A 153 -34.00 6.40 -13.69
C ARG A 153 -32.65 6.79 -13.07
N THR A 154 -32.23 6.11 -12.01
CA THR A 154 -30.95 6.35 -11.34
C THR A 154 -29.76 6.03 -12.25
N ARG A 155 -28.63 6.73 -12.09
CA ARG A 155 -27.43 6.55 -12.90
C ARG A 155 -26.17 6.68 -12.04
N ILE A 156 -25.16 5.88 -12.36
CA ILE A 156 -23.87 5.85 -11.67
C ILE A 156 -22.93 6.86 -12.31
N PHE A 157 -22.42 7.78 -11.50
CA PHE A 157 -21.40 8.74 -11.90
C PHE A 157 -20.19 8.64 -10.97
N LEU A 158 -19.08 8.19 -11.52
CA LEU A 158 -17.80 8.06 -10.82
C LEU A 158 -16.96 9.34 -10.97
N ARG A 159 -15.98 9.56 -10.08
CA ARG A 159 -15.04 10.68 -10.19
C ARG A 159 -13.94 10.32 -11.18
N LYS A 160 -13.33 11.30 -11.85
CA LYS A 160 -12.28 11.07 -12.87
C LYS A 160 -11.15 10.13 -12.43
N GLY A 161 -10.76 10.15 -11.15
CA GLY A 161 -9.66 9.34 -10.62
C GLY A 161 -10.09 8.01 -9.98
N ASP A 162 -11.38 7.71 -10.01
CA ASP A 162 -11.96 6.49 -9.45
C ASP A 162 -11.84 5.32 -10.44
N GLU A 163 -11.79 4.09 -9.93
CA GLU A 163 -11.81 2.88 -10.75
C GLU A 163 -13.24 2.42 -11.08
N GLY A 164 -13.40 1.61 -12.14
CA GLY A 164 -14.68 0.98 -12.49
C GLY A 164 -15.57 1.76 -13.47
N HIS A 165 -15.03 2.75 -14.19
CA HIS A 165 -15.75 3.49 -15.23
C HIS A 165 -16.39 2.62 -16.32
N PRO A 166 -15.72 1.57 -16.85
CA PRO A 166 -16.34 0.68 -17.84
C PRO A 166 -17.60 0.00 -17.31
N VAL A 167 -17.53 -0.57 -16.10
CA VAL A 167 -18.66 -1.24 -15.43
C VAL A 167 -19.79 -0.25 -15.15
N ALA A 168 -19.46 0.97 -14.70
CA ALA A 168 -20.46 2.01 -14.49
C ALA A 168 -21.18 2.39 -15.79
N LYS A 169 -20.47 2.43 -16.92
CA LYS A 169 -21.06 2.69 -18.23
C LYS A 169 -21.99 1.55 -18.66
N GLU A 170 -21.51 0.32 -18.63
CA GLU A 170 -22.31 -0.87 -19.00
C GLU A 170 -23.59 -0.98 -18.16
N LEU A 171 -23.48 -0.76 -16.85
CA LEU A 171 -24.63 -0.79 -15.96
C LEU A 171 -25.60 0.37 -16.22
N ASN A 172 -25.09 1.56 -16.53
CA ASN A 172 -25.94 2.68 -16.94
C ASN A 172 -26.68 2.39 -18.26
N ASP A 173 -26.02 1.78 -19.23
CA ASP A 173 -26.62 1.42 -20.53
C ASP A 173 -27.70 0.36 -20.35
N ALA A 174 -27.47 -0.63 -19.47
CA ALA A 174 -28.49 -1.60 -19.06
C ALA A 174 -29.68 -0.90 -18.37
N LEU A 175 -29.44 0.00 -17.42
CA LEU A 175 -30.49 0.75 -16.74
C LEU A 175 -31.31 1.64 -17.67
N VAL A 176 -30.68 2.25 -18.69
CA VAL A 176 -31.39 3.00 -19.73
C VAL A 176 -32.34 2.07 -20.50
N SER A 177 -31.90 0.88 -20.83
CA SER A 177 -32.72 -0.11 -21.56
C SER A 177 -33.89 -0.58 -20.71
N THR A 178 -33.65 -0.90 -19.43
CA THR A 178 -34.71 -1.28 -18.48
C THR A 178 -35.70 -0.14 -18.22
N ASP A 179 -35.22 1.09 -18.03
CA ASP A 179 -36.06 2.29 -17.84
C ASP A 179 -36.96 2.54 -19.05
N ARG A 180 -36.43 2.44 -20.27
CA ARG A 180 -37.22 2.57 -21.50
C ARG A 180 -38.32 1.51 -21.58
N LEU A 181 -37.97 0.25 -21.33
CA LEU A 181 -38.92 -0.85 -21.36
C LEU A 181 -40.06 -0.65 -20.36
N LEU A 182 -39.74 -0.31 -19.11
CA LEU A 182 -40.74 -0.08 -18.06
C LEU A 182 -41.58 1.17 -18.35
N SER A 183 -40.97 2.21 -18.94
CA SER A 183 -41.68 3.40 -19.38
C SER A 183 -42.67 3.09 -20.51
N ASP A 184 -42.28 2.27 -21.49
CA ASP A 184 -43.14 1.84 -22.59
C ASP A 184 -44.35 1.06 -22.08
N ILE A 185 -44.13 0.10 -21.17
CA ILE A 185 -45.21 -0.67 -20.52
C ILE A 185 -46.15 0.26 -19.75
N LYS A 186 -45.60 1.20 -18.96
CA LYS A 186 -46.39 2.17 -18.20
C LYS A 186 -47.19 3.13 -19.08
N ASN A 187 -46.68 3.47 -20.26
CA ASN A 187 -47.39 4.29 -21.23
C ASN A 187 -48.48 3.50 -21.93
N ALA A 188 -48.21 2.25 -22.34
CA ALA A 188 -49.20 1.35 -22.93
C ALA A 188 -50.36 1.07 -21.97
N SER A 189 -50.09 0.93 -20.66
CA SER A 189 -51.13 0.70 -19.65
C SER A 189 -52.05 1.91 -19.40
N ARG A 190 -51.73 3.07 -19.98
CA ARG A 190 -52.55 4.30 -19.88
C ARG A 190 -53.40 4.53 -21.13
N ASP A 191 -53.29 3.66 -22.13
CA ASP A 191 -54.11 3.75 -23.34
C ASP A 191 -55.58 3.52 -22.97
N PRO A 192 -56.50 4.43 -23.35
CA PRO A 192 -57.93 4.29 -23.05
C PRO A 192 -58.57 3.07 -23.74
N ASP A 193 -57.98 2.53 -24.81
CA ASP A 193 -58.43 1.30 -25.45
C ASP A 193 -57.74 0.08 -24.79
N THR A 194 -58.50 -0.63 -23.95
CA THR A 194 -58.02 -1.80 -23.20
C THR A 194 -57.47 -2.92 -24.10
N LEU A 195 -58.04 -3.14 -25.28
CA LEU A 195 -57.58 -4.21 -26.19
C LEU A 195 -56.24 -3.83 -26.83
N GLN A 196 -56.07 -2.57 -27.21
CA GLN A 196 -54.79 -2.06 -27.70
C GLN A 196 -53.73 -1.99 -26.60
N ALA A 197 -54.10 -1.62 -25.38
CA ALA A 197 -53.20 -1.63 -24.23
C ALA A 197 -52.63 -3.05 -23.97
N LEU A 198 -53.52 -4.05 -23.92
CA LEU A 198 -53.13 -5.45 -23.64
C LEU A 198 -52.24 -6.03 -24.74
N SER A 199 -52.57 -5.79 -26.01
CA SER A 199 -51.75 -6.28 -27.13
C SER A 199 -50.35 -5.69 -27.11
N ARG A 200 -50.20 -4.36 -26.90
CA ARG A 200 -48.89 -3.70 -26.80
C ARG A 200 -48.08 -4.18 -25.60
N ILE A 201 -48.70 -4.34 -24.44
CA ILE A 201 -48.01 -4.85 -23.25
C ILE A 201 -47.51 -6.27 -23.50
N LYS A 202 -48.35 -7.15 -24.07
CA LYS A 202 -47.98 -8.52 -24.39
C LYS A 202 -46.80 -8.57 -25.36
N GLU A 203 -46.86 -7.80 -26.45
CA GLU A 203 -45.76 -7.69 -27.42
C GLU A 203 -44.43 -7.29 -26.76
N LYS A 204 -44.46 -6.30 -25.85
CA LYS A 204 -43.25 -5.87 -25.13
C LYS A 204 -42.74 -6.96 -24.18
N LEU A 205 -43.62 -7.66 -23.48
CA LEU A 205 -43.26 -8.71 -22.53
C LEU A 205 -42.70 -9.96 -23.23
N GLU A 206 -43.14 -10.29 -24.45
CA GLU A 206 -42.61 -11.42 -25.25
C GLU A 206 -41.10 -11.29 -25.55
N THR A 207 -40.56 -10.07 -25.54
CA THR A 207 -39.12 -9.83 -25.75
C THR A 207 -38.27 -10.02 -24.49
N ILE A 208 -38.90 -10.19 -23.32
CA ILE A 208 -38.24 -10.27 -22.02
C ILE A 208 -38.11 -11.73 -21.61
N LYS A 209 -36.93 -12.10 -21.13
CA LYS A 209 -36.72 -13.39 -20.46
C LYS A 209 -36.69 -13.16 -18.95
N THR A 210 -37.50 -13.92 -18.24
CA THR A 210 -37.69 -13.86 -16.80
C THR A 210 -37.70 -15.27 -16.22
N SER A 211 -37.81 -15.38 -14.90
CA SER A 211 -38.03 -16.67 -14.23
C SER A 211 -39.37 -17.33 -14.58
N ALA A 212 -40.29 -16.62 -15.25
CA ALA A 212 -41.55 -17.19 -15.73
C ALA A 212 -41.40 -17.92 -17.08
N ASP A 213 -40.26 -17.79 -17.76
CA ASP A 213 -39.97 -18.38 -19.07
C ASP A 213 -39.13 -19.67 -18.97
N VAL A 214 -39.03 -20.24 -17.76
CA VAL A 214 -38.30 -21.47 -17.43
C VAL A 214 -39.19 -22.69 -17.64
#